data_AF-A0A7K9P8L7-F1
#
_entry.id   AF-A0A7K9P8L7-F1
#
_cell.length_a   1.000
_cell.length_b   1.000
_cell.length_c   1.000
_cell.angle_alpha   90.00
_cell.angle_beta   90.00
_cell.angle_gamma   90.00
#
_symmetry.space_group_name_H-M   'P 1'
#
loop_
_entity.id
_entity.type
_entity.pdbx_description
1 polymer ?
#
loop_
_entity_poly.entity_id
_entity_poly.type
_entity_poly.pdbx_seq_one_letter_code
_entity_poly.pdbx_strand_id
1 'polypeptide(L)'
;ELTSLFECPICFDYVLPPILQCQAGHLVCKQCRQQLSLCPTCRGSLPPNIRNLAMEKVASAVLFPCKYATTGCSLTLHHTEKPKHEAICEYRPYSCPCPGTSCDWEGSLEAVMSHLMHAHKSITTLQGEDIIFLATDINLPGAVDWVMMQSCFGHHFMLVLKKQEKCEGHQQFFATVLLIGTRKQAENFQYRLELHGSCHRLTWEASPCSIHDSVSVAIRNSNCLVFDTATAHLFADNGNLGINVTISMCCP
;
A
#
# COMPACT_ATOMS: atom_id res chain seq x y z
N GLU A 1 -29.06 -17.07 2.69
CA GLU A 1 -28.77 -16.16 3.82
C GLU A 1 -29.27 -14.76 3.47
N LEU A 2 -29.60 -13.90 4.44
CA LEU A 2 -30.14 -12.55 4.18
C LEU A 2 -29.15 -11.62 3.45
N THR A 3 -27.85 -11.90 3.54
CA THR A 3 -26.76 -11.12 2.93
C THR A 3 -26.79 -11.12 1.41
N SER A 4 -27.27 -12.19 0.77
CA SER A 4 -27.33 -12.28 -0.70
C SER A 4 -28.28 -11.25 -1.32
N LEU A 5 -29.24 -10.72 -0.54
CA LEU A 5 -30.14 -9.64 -0.97
C LEU A 5 -29.41 -8.30 -1.15
N PHE A 6 -28.19 -8.19 -0.64
CA PHE A 6 -27.36 -6.99 -0.72
C PHE A 6 -26.29 -7.11 -1.81
N GLU A 7 -26.20 -8.18 -2.57
CA GLU A 7 -25.15 -8.33 -3.58
C GLU A 7 -25.38 -7.42 -4.78
N CYS A 8 -24.32 -6.73 -5.20
CA CYS A 8 -24.35 -5.96 -6.44
C CYS A 8 -24.26 -6.92 -7.64
N PRO A 9 -25.17 -6.83 -8.63
CA PRO A 9 -25.19 -7.76 -9.77
C PRO A 9 -24.01 -7.58 -10.76
N ILE A 10 -23.08 -6.67 -10.48
CA ILE A 10 -21.96 -6.33 -11.37
C ILE A 10 -20.64 -6.79 -10.77
N CYS A 11 -20.30 -6.30 -9.58
CA CYS A 11 -19.05 -6.63 -8.92
C CYS A 11 -19.19 -7.77 -7.90
N PHE A 12 -20.41 -8.25 -7.64
CA PHE A 12 -20.74 -9.28 -6.64
C PHE A 12 -20.32 -8.92 -5.20
N ASP A 13 -19.97 -7.66 -4.95
CA ASP A 13 -19.72 -7.14 -3.60
C ASP A 13 -21.02 -6.64 -2.95
N TYR A 14 -21.03 -6.52 -1.63
CA TYR A 14 -22.21 -6.11 -0.86
C TYR A 14 -22.47 -4.60 -0.98
N VAL A 15 -23.72 -4.24 -1.26
CA VAL A 15 -24.25 -2.88 -1.25
C VAL A 15 -24.49 -2.45 0.20
N LEU A 16 -23.52 -1.72 0.74
CA LEU A 16 -23.60 -1.17 2.10
C LEU A 16 -24.26 0.22 2.13
N PRO A 17 -24.83 0.66 3.27
CA PRO A 17 -25.37 2.00 3.45
C PRO A 17 -24.40 3.13 3.05
N PRO A 18 -24.88 4.21 2.39
CA PRO A 18 -26.25 4.41 1.91
C PRO A 18 -26.61 3.49 0.75
N ILE A 19 -27.72 2.76 0.88
CA ILE A 19 -28.14 1.74 -0.09
C ILE A 19 -28.96 2.42 -1.18
N LEU A 20 -28.46 2.38 -2.41
CA LEU A 20 -29.10 3.00 -3.55
C LEU A 20 -29.85 1.96 -4.40
N GLN A 21 -31.02 2.37 -4.91
CA GLN A 21 -31.86 1.53 -5.76
C GLN A 21 -32.24 2.23 -7.07
N CYS A 22 -32.77 1.46 -8.03
CA CYS A 22 -33.51 2.01 -9.16
C CYS A 22 -34.99 2.22 -8.78
N GLN A 23 -35.81 2.78 -9.68
CA GLN A 23 -37.25 2.97 -9.45
C GLN A 23 -38.00 1.66 -9.19
N ALA A 24 -37.50 0.54 -9.73
CA ALA A 24 -38.07 -0.80 -9.54
C ALA A 24 -37.50 -1.53 -8.31
N GLY A 25 -36.65 -0.90 -7.49
CA GLY A 25 -36.14 -1.47 -6.24
C GLY A 25 -34.84 -2.29 -6.32
N HIS A 26 -34.22 -2.44 -7.50
CA HIS A 26 -32.96 -3.18 -7.65
C HIS A 26 -31.76 -2.41 -7.10
N LEU A 27 -30.88 -3.11 -6.39
CA LEU A 27 -29.70 -2.53 -5.75
C LEU A 27 -28.48 -2.58 -6.67
N VAL A 28 -27.67 -1.51 -6.66
CA VAL A 28 -26.37 -1.45 -7.31
C VAL A 28 -25.42 -0.68 -6.40
N CYS A 29 -24.20 -1.19 -6.20
CA CYS A 29 -23.23 -0.52 -5.34
C CYS A 29 -22.85 0.87 -5.89
N LYS A 30 -22.37 1.75 -5.00
CA LYS A 30 -22.01 3.12 -5.35
C LYS A 30 -20.97 3.18 -6.48
N GLN A 31 -19.97 2.29 -6.46
CA GLN A 31 -18.89 2.27 -7.43
C GLN A 31 -19.39 1.90 -8.84
N CYS A 32 -20.13 0.80 -8.97
CA CYS A 32 -20.67 0.38 -10.27
C CYS A 32 -21.68 1.38 -10.81
N ARG A 33 -22.48 2.02 -9.94
CA ARG A 33 -23.47 3.01 -10.37
C ARG A 33 -22.85 4.22 -11.07
N GLN A 34 -21.62 4.63 -10.72
CA GLN A 34 -20.95 5.78 -11.35
C GLN A 34 -20.70 5.57 -12.85
N GLN A 35 -20.64 4.31 -13.30
CA GLN A 35 -20.38 3.94 -14.68
C GLN A 35 -21.66 3.61 -15.47
N LEU A 36 -22.85 3.86 -14.89
CA LEU A 36 -24.12 3.39 -15.43
C LEU A 36 -25.18 4.49 -15.47
N SER A 37 -25.92 4.54 -16.58
CA SER A 37 -27.14 5.34 -16.71
C SER A 37 -28.42 4.51 -16.50
N LEU A 38 -28.36 3.20 -16.72
CA LEU A 38 -29.49 2.27 -16.67
C LEU A 38 -29.25 1.13 -15.69
N CYS A 39 -30.32 0.64 -15.08
CA CYS A 39 -30.28 -0.47 -14.14
C CYS A 39 -29.86 -1.75 -14.88
N PRO A 40 -28.82 -2.48 -14.42
CA PRO A 40 -28.38 -3.71 -15.07
C PRO A 40 -29.45 -4.81 -15.05
N THR A 41 -30.35 -4.79 -14.05
CA THR A 41 -31.38 -5.82 -13.87
C THR A 41 -32.64 -5.53 -14.68
N CYS A 42 -33.21 -4.33 -14.58
CA CYS A 42 -34.50 -4.00 -15.22
C CYS A 42 -34.43 -3.01 -16.38
N ARG A 43 -33.22 -2.51 -16.72
CA ARG A 43 -32.98 -1.50 -17.76
C ARG A 43 -33.70 -0.15 -17.54
N GLY A 44 -34.35 0.04 -16.40
CA GLY A 44 -34.95 1.31 -16.01
C GLY A 44 -33.90 2.37 -15.67
N SER A 45 -34.31 3.64 -15.63
CA SER A 45 -33.44 4.76 -15.26
C SER A 45 -32.84 4.54 -13.85
N LEU A 46 -31.56 4.88 -13.69
CA LEU A 46 -30.87 4.98 -12.39
C LEU A 46 -30.77 6.45 -11.97
N PRO A 47 -31.87 7.07 -11.53
CA PRO A 47 -31.83 8.46 -11.08
C PRO A 47 -30.87 8.62 -9.90
N PRO A 48 -30.18 9.75 -9.77
CA PRO A 48 -29.28 9.96 -8.65
C PRO A 48 -30.04 9.83 -7.31
N ASN A 49 -29.44 9.12 -6.37
CA ASN A 49 -29.76 9.21 -4.95
C ASN A 49 -31.14 8.66 -4.46
N ILE A 50 -31.79 7.73 -5.17
CA ILE A 50 -32.92 7.00 -4.56
C ILE A 50 -32.37 6.00 -3.54
N ARG A 51 -32.55 6.30 -2.26
CA ARG A 51 -32.13 5.44 -1.14
C ARG A 51 -33.20 4.41 -0.78
N ASN A 52 -32.78 3.24 -0.33
CA ASN A 52 -33.63 2.22 0.25
C ASN A 52 -33.46 2.20 1.77
N LEU A 53 -34.19 3.08 2.47
CA LEU A 53 -34.09 3.23 3.93
C LEU A 53 -34.49 1.96 4.68
N ALA A 54 -35.39 1.14 4.11
CA ALA A 54 -35.78 -0.13 4.70
C ALA A 54 -34.61 -1.12 4.67
N MET A 55 -33.95 -1.26 3.52
CA MET A 55 -32.76 -2.12 3.40
C MET A 55 -31.58 -1.60 4.24
N GLU A 56 -31.45 -0.29 4.43
CA GLU A 56 -30.45 0.26 5.36
C GLU A 56 -30.73 -0.17 6.81
N LYS A 57 -32.00 -0.18 7.24
CA LYS A 57 -32.36 -0.71 8.57
C LYS A 57 -32.06 -2.21 8.69
N VAL A 58 -32.32 -2.99 7.64
CA VAL A 58 -31.99 -4.42 7.61
C VAL A 58 -30.47 -4.62 7.67
N ALA A 59 -29.68 -3.83 6.92
CA ALA A 59 -28.22 -3.88 6.95
C ALA A 59 -27.61 -3.57 8.32
N SER A 60 -28.31 -2.82 9.18
CA SER A 60 -27.89 -2.58 10.56
C SER A 60 -28.06 -3.81 11.46
N ALA A 61 -28.97 -4.73 11.12
CA ALA A 61 -29.26 -5.94 11.90
C ALA A 61 -28.54 -7.20 11.39
N VAL A 62 -27.84 -7.11 10.25
CA VAL A 62 -27.19 -8.25 9.60
C VAL A 62 -25.66 -8.06 9.62
N LEU A 63 -24.93 -9.16 9.75
CA LEU A 63 -23.48 -9.22 9.60
C LEU A 63 -23.12 -9.64 8.16
N PHE A 64 -22.12 -8.99 7.58
CA PHE A 64 -21.64 -9.24 6.24
C PHE A 64 -20.28 -9.93 6.29
N PRO A 65 -20.05 -11.00 5.53
CA PRO A 65 -18.72 -11.61 5.45
C PRO A 65 -17.73 -10.63 4.81
N CYS A 66 -16.47 -10.73 5.21
CA CYS A 66 -15.36 -10.00 4.59
C CYS A 66 -15.28 -10.35 3.09
N LYS A 67 -14.96 -9.37 2.23
CA LYS A 67 -14.79 -9.63 0.78
C LYS A 67 -13.67 -10.62 0.46
N TYR A 68 -12.74 -10.81 1.41
CA TYR A 68 -11.65 -11.79 1.32
C TYR A 68 -12.01 -13.14 1.96
N ALA A 69 -13.30 -13.45 2.13
CA ALA A 69 -13.73 -14.74 2.67
C ALA A 69 -13.31 -15.91 1.78
N THR A 70 -13.26 -15.70 0.46
CA THR A 70 -12.79 -16.70 -0.51
C THR A 70 -11.30 -17.00 -0.39
N THR A 71 -10.50 -16.08 0.15
CA THR A 71 -9.05 -16.26 0.38
C THR A 71 -8.71 -16.65 1.81
N GLY A 72 -9.71 -16.81 2.69
CA GLY A 72 -9.54 -17.40 4.03
C GLY A 72 -10.05 -16.54 5.20
N CYS A 73 -10.56 -15.32 4.97
CA CYS A 73 -11.08 -14.51 6.05
C CYS A 73 -12.44 -14.99 6.54
N SER A 74 -12.52 -15.53 7.76
CA SER A 74 -13.78 -16.02 8.36
C SER A 74 -14.63 -14.96 9.06
N LEU A 75 -14.18 -13.69 9.09
CA LEU A 75 -14.88 -12.64 9.82
C LEU A 75 -16.16 -12.18 9.13
N THR A 76 -17.22 -12.05 9.91
CA THR A 76 -18.49 -11.41 9.55
C THR A 76 -18.70 -10.17 10.41
N LEU A 77 -19.00 -9.04 9.80
CA LEU A 77 -18.91 -7.71 10.43
C LEU A 77 -20.14 -6.87 10.12
N HIS A 78 -20.46 -5.91 10.99
CA HIS A 78 -21.45 -4.89 10.65
C HIS A 78 -20.97 -4.01 9.49
N HIS A 79 -21.91 -3.46 8.73
CA HIS A 79 -21.61 -2.60 7.58
C HIS A 79 -20.75 -1.37 7.94
N THR A 80 -20.80 -0.91 9.20
CA THR A 80 -19.99 0.21 9.73
C THR A 80 -18.53 -0.17 9.98
N GLU A 81 -18.24 -1.45 10.22
CA GLU A 81 -16.93 -1.97 10.58
C GLU A 81 -16.24 -2.67 9.41
N LYS A 82 -17.02 -3.29 8.53
CA LYS A 82 -16.53 -4.04 7.35
C LYS A 82 -15.50 -3.25 6.51
N PRO A 83 -15.74 -1.98 6.11
CA PRO A 83 -14.74 -1.24 5.33
C PRO A 83 -13.42 -1.00 6.09
N LYS A 84 -13.50 -0.78 7.41
CA LYS A 84 -12.31 -0.57 8.25
C LYS A 84 -11.49 -1.85 8.34
N HIS A 85 -12.14 -2.98 8.55
CA HIS A 85 -11.50 -4.29 8.55
C HIS A 85 -10.87 -4.61 7.19
N GLU A 86 -11.60 -4.45 6.09
CA GLU A 86 -11.11 -4.81 4.75
C GLU A 86 -9.91 -3.99 4.28
N ALA A 87 -9.71 -2.79 4.84
CA ALA A 87 -8.52 -1.99 4.60
C ALA A 87 -7.24 -2.62 5.22
N ILE A 88 -7.40 -3.38 6.31
CA ILE A 88 -6.27 -3.95 7.09
C ILE A 88 -6.25 -5.48 7.13
N CYS A 89 -7.25 -6.15 6.53
CA CYS A 89 -7.42 -7.59 6.54
C CYS A 89 -6.17 -8.31 6.01
N GLU A 90 -5.69 -9.32 6.73
CA GLU A 90 -4.48 -10.08 6.39
C GLU A 90 -4.63 -10.98 5.16
N TYR A 91 -5.88 -11.29 4.79
CA TYR A 91 -6.22 -12.09 3.60
C TYR A 91 -6.40 -11.24 2.34
N ARG A 92 -6.17 -9.93 2.45
CA ARG A 92 -6.19 -9.00 1.32
C ARG A 92 -5.04 -9.35 0.36
N PRO A 93 -5.27 -9.38 -0.96
CA PRO A 93 -4.20 -9.50 -1.95
C PRO A 93 -3.17 -8.37 -1.84
N TYR A 94 -1.91 -8.69 -2.10
CA TYR A 94 -0.83 -7.71 -2.16
C TYR A 94 -0.89 -6.99 -3.49
N SER A 95 -0.93 -5.66 -3.46
CA SER A 95 -0.71 -4.82 -4.64
C SER A 95 0.80 -4.69 -4.93
N CYS A 96 1.17 -4.33 -6.16
CA CYS A 96 2.58 -4.09 -6.49
C CYS A 96 3.22 -3.08 -5.52
N PRO A 97 4.35 -3.42 -4.84
CA PRO A 97 4.99 -2.52 -3.89
C PRO A 97 5.85 -1.43 -4.55
N CYS A 98 6.05 -1.48 -5.87
CA CYS A 98 6.91 -0.54 -6.58
C CYS A 98 6.32 0.89 -6.56
N PRO A 99 7.03 1.88 -6.02
CA PRO A 99 6.59 3.27 -6.05
C PRO A 99 6.70 3.87 -7.47
N GLY A 100 5.89 4.89 -7.75
CA GLY A 100 6.02 5.72 -8.96
C GLY A 100 5.56 5.07 -10.28
N THR A 101 5.27 3.77 -10.29
CA THR A 101 4.77 3.07 -11.49
C THR A 101 3.25 2.90 -11.44
N SER A 102 2.58 3.12 -12.58
CA SER A 102 1.18 2.72 -12.79
C SER A 102 1.13 1.19 -13.00
N CYS A 103 1.32 0.44 -11.92
CA CYS A 103 1.23 -1.02 -11.92
C CYS A 103 -0.01 -1.45 -11.13
N ASP A 104 -1.01 -1.97 -11.83
CA ASP A 104 -2.27 -2.44 -11.25
C ASP A 104 -2.23 -3.92 -10.87
N TRP A 105 -1.03 -4.50 -10.70
CA TRP A 105 -0.89 -5.90 -10.33
C TRP A 105 -1.34 -6.13 -8.88
N GLU A 106 -2.11 -7.19 -8.69
CA GLU A 106 -2.49 -7.72 -7.38
C GLU A 106 -2.32 -9.24 -7.36
N GLY A 107 -1.89 -9.80 -6.23
CA GLY A 107 -1.68 -11.24 -6.09
C GLY A 107 -1.40 -11.71 -4.67
N SER A 108 -1.02 -12.97 -4.53
CA SER A 108 -0.55 -13.52 -3.25
C SER A 108 0.86 -13.06 -2.93
N LEU A 109 1.28 -13.18 -1.66
CA LEU A 109 2.61 -12.79 -1.20
C LEU A 109 3.72 -13.51 -1.98
N GLU A 110 3.54 -14.80 -2.26
CA GLU A 110 4.52 -15.64 -2.96
C GLU A 110 4.72 -15.20 -4.42
N ALA A 111 3.70 -14.57 -5.01
CA ALA A 111 3.75 -14.09 -6.38
C ALA A 111 4.45 -12.72 -6.52
N VAL A 112 4.65 -11.98 -5.42
CA VAL A 112 5.20 -10.60 -5.45
C VAL A 112 6.61 -10.56 -6.04
N MET A 113 7.52 -11.42 -5.57
CA MET A 113 8.91 -11.43 -6.08
C MET A 113 8.97 -11.79 -7.55
N SER A 114 8.20 -12.79 -7.96
CA SER A 114 8.09 -13.16 -9.38
C SER A 114 7.59 -11.98 -10.20
N HIS A 115 6.53 -11.31 -9.74
CA HIS A 115 6.01 -10.11 -10.40
C HIS A 115 7.09 -9.02 -10.55
N LEU A 116 7.80 -8.67 -9.48
CA LEU A 116 8.85 -7.64 -9.51
C LEU A 116 9.96 -7.98 -10.51
N MET A 117 10.44 -9.22 -10.52
CA MET A 117 11.50 -9.67 -11.43
C MET A 117 11.08 -9.60 -12.91
N HIS A 118 9.81 -9.84 -13.22
CA HIS A 118 9.33 -9.86 -14.61
C HIS A 118 8.87 -8.48 -15.11
N ALA A 119 8.12 -7.74 -14.29
CA ALA A 119 7.50 -6.47 -14.66
C ALA A 119 8.40 -5.25 -14.34
N HIS A 120 9.32 -5.36 -13.39
CA HIS A 120 10.18 -4.26 -12.91
C HIS A 120 11.67 -4.61 -12.99
N LYS A 121 12.12 -5.00 -14.19
CA LYS A 121 13.50 -5.49 -14.47
C LYS A 121 14.62 -4.50 -14.12
N SER A 122 14.30 -3.21 -13.99
CA SER A 122 15.27 -2.18 -13.59
C SER A 122 15.63 -2.23 -12.11
N ILE A 123 14.85 -2.93 -11.29
CA ILE A 123 15.11 -3.02 -9.85
C ILE A 123 16.29 -3.98 -9.63
N THR A 124 17.41 -3.42 -9.18
CA THR A 124 18.60 -4.20 -8.84
C THR A 124 18.41 -4.91 -7.50
N THR A 125 18.90 -6.14 -7.39
CA THR A 125 18.89 -6.91 -6.13
C THR A 125 20.32 -7.14 -5.63
N LEU A 126 20.60 -6.76 -4.39
CA LEU A 126 21.86 -7.02 -3.70
C LEU A 126 21.66 -8.07 -2.59
N GLN A 127 22.71 -8.85 -2.34
CA GLN A 127 22.74 -9.89 -1.30
C GLN A 127 23.59 -9.40 -0.12
N GLY A 128 23.15 -9.73 1.10
CA GLY A 128 23.89 -9.41 2.32
C GLY A 128 23.07 -8.55 3.29
N GLU A 129 23.43 -8.63 4.56
CA GLU A 129 22.80 -7.88 5.65
C GLU A 129 23.27 -6.42 5.69
N ASP A 130 24.46 -6.11 5.19
CA ASP A 130 25.04 -4.76 5.12
C ASP A 130 25.41 -4.43 3.68
N ILE A 131 24.78 -3.40 3.11
CA ILE A 131 24.96 -2.97 1.72
C ILE A 131 24.96 -1.45 1.60
N ILE A 132 25.35 -0.94 0.43
CA ILE A 132 25.23 0.48 0.08
C ILE A 132 24.12 0.64 -0.97
N PHE A 133 23.09 1.38 -0.62
CA PHE A 133 22.06 1.85 -1.56
C PHE A 133 22.49 3.19 -2.15
N LEU A 134 22.90 3.17 -3.41
CA LEU A 134 23.33 4.36 -4.15
C LEU A 134 22.17 4.98 -4.93
N ALA A 135 21.71 6.15 -4.51
CA ALA A 135 20.77 6.97 -5.26
C ALA A 135 21.52 7.94 -6.17
N THR A 136 21.45 7.72 -7.49
CA THR A 136 22.13 8.56 -8.48
C THR A 136 21.30 9.76 -8.88
N ASP A 137 21.97 10.87 -9.19
CA ASP A 137 21.34 12.10 -9.69
C ASP A 137 20.21 12.64 -8.78
N ILE A 138 20.49 12.77 -7.47
CA ILE A 138 19.49 13.24 -6.49
C ILE A 138 18.95 14.65 -6.78
N ASN A 139 19.66 15.41 -7.61
CA ASN A 139 19.35 16.79 -8.00
C ASN A 139 18.36 16.91 -9.16
N LEU A 140 17.89 15.80 -9.74
CA LEU A 140 16.90 15.85 -10.83
C LEU A 140 15.68 16.70 -10.42
N PRO A 141 15.14 17.56 -11.30
CA PRO A 141 13.97 18.36 -10.95
C PRO A 141 12.73 17.48 -10.74
N GLY A 142 11.84 17.91 -9.84
CA GLY A 142 10.55 17.26 -9.57
C GLY A 142 10.62 16.04 -8.64
N ALA A 143 9.52 15.30 -8.56
CA ALA A 143 9.41 14.10 -7.74
C ALA A 143 10.09 12.91 -8.42
N VAL A 144 10.96 12.23 -7.69
CA VAL A 144 11.73 11.07 -8.17
C VAL A 144 11.80 10.03 -7.07
N ASP A 145 11.63 8.76 -7.43
CA ASP A 145 11.70 7.62 -6.53
C ASP A 145 12.88 6.71 -6.95
N TRP A 146 13.73 6.34 -5.99
CA TRP A 146 14.77 5.32 -6.17
C TRP A 146 14.37 4.06 -5.40
N VAL A 147 14.59 2.92 -6.02
CA VAL A 147 14.19 1.61 -5.49
C VAL A 147 15.29 0.60 -5.70
N MET A 148 15.57 -0.19 -4.67
CA MET A 148 16.50 -1.31 -4.71
C MET A 148 15.97 -2.46 -3.85
N MET A 149 16.32 -3.68 -4.21
CA MET A 149 16.05 -4.87 -3.40
C MET A 149 17.30 -5.31 -2.65
N GLN A 150 17.14 -5.62 -1.37
CA GLN A 150 18.14 -6.26 -0.54
C GLN A 150 17.61 -7.64 -0.11
N SER A 151 18.47 -8.67 -0.19
CA SER A 151 18.12 -10.02 0.21
C SER A 151 19.06 -10.51 1.31
N CYS A 152 18.48 -10.87 2.45
CA CYS A 152 19.19 -11.42 3.61
C CYS A 152 18.22 -12.20 4.49
N PHE A 153 18.73 -13.09 5.36
CA PHE A 153 17.92 -13.92 6.27
C PHE A 153 16.77 -14.70 5.59
N GLY A 154 16.93 -15.08 4.32
CA GLY A 154 15.89 -15.75 3.54
C GLY A 154 14.68 -14.89 3.17
N HIS A 155 14.78 -13.57 3.35
CA HIS A 155 13.73 -12.60 3.04
C HIS A 155 14.23 -11.53 2.06
N HIS A 156 13.28 -10.81 1.46
CA HIS A 156 13.55 -9.71 0.54
C HIS A 156 13.01 -8.40 1.10
N PHE A 157 13.83 -7.37 1.06
CA PHE A 157 13.55 -6.04 1.58
C PHE A 157 13.65 -5.02 0.46
N MET A 158 12.59 -4.24 0.27
CA MET A 158 12.54 -3.15 -0.70
C MET A 158 12.99 -1.86 -0.02
N LEU A 159 14.09 -1.32 -0.50
CA LEU A 159 14.64 -0.03 -0.10
C LEU A 159 14.03 1.04 -0.99
N VAL A 160 13.48 2.08 -0.38
CA VAL A 160 12.84 3.18 -1.11
C VAL A 160 13.38 4.50 -0.61
N LEU A 161 13.88 5.32 -1.54
CA LEU A 161 14.14 6.74 -1.33
C LEU A 161 13.17 7.52 -2.22
N LYS A 162 12.28 8.31 -1.61
CA LYS A 162 11.37 9.21 -2.33
C LYS A 162 11.80 10.65 -2.17
N LYS A 163 11.83 11.40 -3.27
CA LYS A 163 11.92 12.86 -3.25
C LYS A 163 10.54 13.44 -3.56
N GLN A 164 10.01 14.22 -2.63
CA GLN A 164 8.73 14.92 -2.79
C GLN A 164 8.91 16.42 -2.64
N GLU A 165 8.16 17.19 -3.41
CA GLU A 165 8.08 18.64 -3.27
C GLU A 165 6.86 18.99 -2.41
N LYS A 166 7.10 19.64 -1.27
CA LYS A 166 6.03 19.96 -0.30
C LYS A 166 5.40 21.32 -0.59
N CYS A 167 6.24 22.30 -0.93
CA CYS A 167 5.91 23.66 -1.33
C CYS A 167 6.96 24.10 -2.38
N GLU A 168 6.70 25.16 -3.14
CA GLU A 168 7.67 25.67 -4.13
C GLU A 168 9.07 25.82 -3.51
N GLY A 169 10.04 25.12 -4.11
CA GLY A 169 11.45 25.16 -3.71
C GLY A 169 11.80 24.38 -2.44
N HIS A 170 10.84 23.71 -1.78
CA HIS A 170 11.08 22.93 -0.56
C HIS A 170 10.86 21.44 -0.84
N GLN A 171 11.95 20.76 -1.16
CA GLN A 171 11.98 19.32 -1.38
C GLN A 171 12.38 18.58 -0.10
N GLN A 172 11.76 17.42 0.10
CA GLN A 172 12.07 16.51 1.20
C GLN A 172 12.34 15.11 0.65
N PHE A 173 13.31 14.44 1.25
CA PHE A 173 13.66 13.06 1.00
C PHE A 173 13.10 12.17 2.10
N PHE A 174 12.57 11.01 1.72
CA PHE A 174 12.01 10.01 2.61
C PHE A 174 12.64 8.66 2.28
N ALA A 175 13.45 8.12 3.19
CA ALA A 175 14.10 6.82 3.05
C ALA A 175 13.48 5.80 4.01
N THR A 176 13.04 4.66 3.49
CA THR A 176 12.41 3.60 4.27
C THR A 176 12.71 2.21 3.71
N VAL A 177 12.51 1.19 4.54
CA VAL A 177 12.70 -0.22 4.19
C VAL A 177 11.37 -0.96 4.39
N LEU A 178 10.94 -1.67 3.37
CA LEU A 178 9.75 -2.52 3.40
C LEU A 178 10.15 -3.99 3.31
N LEU A 179 9.57 -4.84 4.15
CA LEU A 179 9.69 -6.28 4.05
C LEU A 179 8.67 -6.83 3.04
N ILE A 180 9.13 -7.62 2.07
CA ILE A 180 8.27 -8.49 1.26
C ILE A 180 7.90 -9.70 2.11
N GLY A 181 6.87 -9.50 2.94
CA GLY A 181 6.44 -10.43 3.97
C GLY A 181 5.26 -9.88 4.74
N THR A 182 4.79 -10.65 5.72
CA THR A 182 3.70 -10.28 6.62
C THR A 182 4.14 -9.25 7.68
N ARG A 183 3.18 -8.58 8.33
CA ARG A 183 3.46 -7.65 9.45
C ARG A 183 4.19 -8.33 10.61
N LYS A 184 3.73 -9.54 10.98
CA LYS A 184 4.36 -10.34 12.03
C LYS A 184 5.79 -10.76 11.68
N GLN A 185 6.10 -11.01 10.41
CA GLN A 185 7.49 -11.27 10.00
C GLN A 185 8.34 -10.01 10.13
N ALA A 186 7.78 -8.83 9.79
CA ALA A 186 8.48 -7.56 9.83
C ALA A 186 8.91 -7.15 11.24
N GLU A 187 8.14 -7.52 12.26
CA GLU A 187 8.47 -7.31 13.69
C GLU A 187 9.76 -8.03 14.13
N ASN A 188 10.20 -9.08 13.42
CA ASN A 188 11.42 -9.81 13.75
C ASN A 188 12.70 -9.15 13.22
N PHE A 189 12.58 -8.01 12.53
CA PHE A 189 13.70 -7.33 11.91
C PHE A 189 13.79 -5.87 12.35
N GLN A 190 15.01 -5.37 12.31
CA GLN A 190 15.34 -3.96 12.43
C GLN A 190 16.23 -3.58 11.24
N TYR A 191 16.06 -2.37 10.73
CA TYR A 191 16.96 -1.81 9.73
C TYR A 191 17.61 -0.54 10.28
N ARG A 192 18.84 -0.29 9.85
CA ARG A 192 19.58 0.95 10.07
C ARG A 192 19.91 1.57 8.72
N LEU A 193 19.58 2.86 8.56
CA LEU A 193 20.00 3.71 7.45
C LEU A 193 21.04 4.70 7.94
N GLU A 194 22.20 4.77 7.28
CA GLU A 194 23.24 5.75 7.61
C GLU A 194 23.66 6.56 6.39
N LEU A 195 23.70 7.88 6.56
CA LEU A 195 24.35 8.81 5.63
C LEU A 195 25.69 9.22 6.23
N HIS A 196 26.77 9.01 5.48
CA HIS A 196 28.14 9.29 5.93
C HIS A 196 28.72 10.46 5.14
N GLY A 197 29.12 11.50 5.85
CA GLY A 197 29.86 12.64 5.31
C GLY A 197 31.28 12.65 5.89
N SER A 198 32.12 13.59 5.43
CA SER A 198 33.50 13.70 5.90
C SER A 198 33.64 13.89 7.42
N CYS A 199 32.73 14.66 8.02
CA CYS A 199 32.71 14.96 9.47
C CYS A 199 31.34 14.75 10.11
N HIS A 200 30.36 14.26 9.36
CA HIS A 200 28.98 14.16 9.79
C HIS A 200 28.47 12.74 9.58
N ARG A 201 27.55 12.31 10.44
CA ARG A 201 26.81 11.06 10.27
C ARG A 201 25.37 11.28 10.69
N LEU A 202 24.45 10.84 9.85
CA LEU A 202 23.03 10.77 10.17
C LEU A 202 22.62 9.31 10.18
N THR A 203 22.02 8.86 11.29
CA THR A 203 21.62 7.46 11.47
C THR A 203 20.13 7.41 11.84
N TRP A 204 19.41 6.48 11.23
CA TRP A 204 18.02 6.16 11.56
C TRP A 204 17.87 4.65 11.71
N GLU A 205 17.19 4.22 12.76
CA GLU A 205 16.87 2.81 12.99
C GLU A 205 15.37 2.64 13.25
N ALA A 206 14.77 1.62 12.63
CA ALA A 206 13.37 1.27 12.85
C ALA A 206 13.10 -0.18 12.43
N SER A 207 11.92 -0.70 12.75
CA SER A 207 11.45 -1.96 12.17
C SER A 207 10.90 -1.71 10.75
N PRO A 208 11.16 -2.61 9.79
CA PRO A 208 10.62 -2.47 8.44
C PRO A 208 9.09 -2.57 8.47
N CYS A 209 8.41 -1.85 7.58
CA CYS A 209 6.98 -2.07 7.38
C CYS A 209 6.77 -3.27 6.43
N SER A 210 5.69 -4.02 6.58
CA SER A 210 5.30 -5.00 5.56
C SER A 210 4.83 -4.28 4.30
N ILE A 211 5.09 -4.84 3.11
CA ILE A 211 4.50 -4.36 1.84
C ILE A 211 2.97 -4.38 1.81
N HIS A 212 2.33 -5.05 2.78
CA HIS A 212 0.89 -4.97 2.99
C HIS A 212 0.45 -3.54 3.36
N ASP A 213 1.35 -2.77 3.96
CA ASP A 213 1.24 -1.35 4.23
C ASP A 213 2.06 -0.61 3.15
N SER A 214 1.41 0.22 2.34
CA SER A 214 2.11 0.90 1.24
C SER A 214 3.18 1.87 1.76
N VAL A 215 4.17 2.21 0.93
CA VAL A 215 5.21 3.22 1.24
C VAL A 215 4.58 4.52 1.79
N SER A 216 3.43 4.92 1.26
CA SER A 216 2.70 6.11 1.69
C SER A 216 2.24 6.05 3.15
N VAL A 217 1.96 4.86 3.68
CA VAL A 217 1.62 4.66 5.10
C VAL A 217 2.85 4.87 5.97
N ALA A 218 4.00 4.30 5.59
CA ALA A 218 5.26 4.47 6.32
C ALA A 218 5.66 5.94 6.41
N ILE A 219 5.56 6.67 5.28
CA ILE A 219 5.83 8.12 5.21
C ILE A 219 4.83 8.91 6.08
N ARG A 220 3.53 8.64 5.97
CA ARG A 220 2.49 9.38 6.72
C ARG A 220 2.63 9.20 8.24
N ASN A 221 3.09 8.04 8.68
CA ASN A 221 3.29 7.75 10.10
C ASN A 221 4.67 8.23 10.62
N SER A 222 5.45 8.94 9.80
CA SER A 222 6.82 9.37 10.11
C SER A 222 7.75 8.21 10.50
N ASN A 223 7.47 6.99 10.03
CA ASN A 223 8.29 5.81 10.29
C ASN A 223 9.33 5.61 9.18
N CYS A 224 10.11 6.66 8.92
CA CYS A 224 11.13 6.70 7.89
C CYS A 224 12.16 7.80 8.19
N LEU A 225 13.35 7.68 7.60
CA LEU A 225 14.35 8.73 7.65
C LEU A 225 13.92 9.87 6.74
N VAL A 226 13.79 11.08 7.31
CA VAL A 226 13.39 12.28 6.58
C VAL A 226 14.49 13.33 6.66
N PHE A 227 14.85 13.91 5.52
CA PHE A 227 15.84 14.98 5.44
C PHE A 227 15.55 15.92 4.26
N ASP A 228 16.06 17.14 4.33
CA ASP A 228 15.91 18.15 3.27
C ASP A 228 17.04 18.08 2.24
N THR A 229 16.92 18.87 1.18
CA THR A 229 17.93 18.95 0.11
C THR A 229 19.28 19.43 0.62
N ALA A 230 19.32 20.35 1.60
CA ALA A 230 20.58 20.82 2.17
C ALA A 230 21.34 19.67 2.87
N THR A 231 20.63 18.86 3.66
CA THR A 231 21.17 17.67 4.29
C THR A 231 21.61 16.65 3.25
N ALA A 232 20.82 16.41 2.21
CA ALA A 232 21.19 15.50 1.12
C ALA A 232 22.52 15.91 0.46
N HIS A 233 22.72 17.20 0.21
CA HIS A 233 23.97 17.72 -0.36
C HIS A 233 25.18 17.62 0.57
N LEU A 234 24.99 17.64 1.90
CA LEU A 234 26.10 17.43 2.85
C LEU A 234 26.67 16.00 2.78
N PHE A 235 25.84 15.04 2.36
CA PHE A 235 26.18 13.62 2.31
C PHE A 235 26.39 13.07 0.89
N ALA A 236 26.04 13.83 -0.14
CA ALA A 236 26.18 13.40 -1.52
C ALA A 236 27.57 13.70 -2.08
N ASP A 237 28.08 12.81 -2.92
CA ASP A 237 29.29 13.00 -3.71
C ASP A 237 28.94 13.01 -5.20
N ASN A 238 29.31 14.08 -5.91
CA ASN A 238 29.02 14.29 -7.33
C ASN A 238 27.54 14.06 -7.71
N GLY A 239 26.61 14.46 -6.82
CA GLY A 239 25.16 14.30 -7.04
C GLY A 239 24.62 12.88 -6.78
N ASN A 240 25.45 11.98 -6.26
CA ASN A 240 25.05 10.64 -5.85
C ASN A 240 25.01 10.56 -4.31
N LEU A 241 23.95 9.99 -3.76
CA LEU A 241 23.79 9.78 -2.32
C LEU A 241 23.95 8.30 -1.99
N GLY A 242 25.00 7.96 -1.25
CA GLY A 242 25.19 6.62 -0.69
C GLY A 242 24.51 6.50 0.67
N ILE A 243 23.61 5.52 0.80
CA ILE A 243 22.95 5.18 2.06
C ILE A 243 23.45 3.80 2.48
N ASN A 244 24.14 3.70 3.61
CA ASN A 244 24.47 2.39 4.16
C ASN A 244 23.19 1.81 4.77
N VAL A 245 22.89 0.57 4.41
CA VAL A 245 21.69 -0.13 4.85
C VAL A 245 22.11 -1.43 5.51
N THR A 246 21.88 -1.50 6.82
CA THR A 246 22.08 -2.71 7.61
C THR A 246 20.74 -3.26 8.04
N ILE A 247 20.51 -4.56 7.84
CA ILE A 247 19.34 -5.29 8.34
C ILE A 247 19.82 -6.29 9.38
N SER A 248 19.14 -6.35 10.51
CA SER A 248 19.41 -7.30 11.59
C SER A 248 18.12 -7.98 12.05
N MET A 249 18.26 -9.17 12.62
CA MET A 249 17.16 -9.81 13.35
C MET A 249 17.06 -9.20 14.75
N CYS A 250 15.84 -8.87 15.18
CA CYS A 250 15.57 -8.55 16.58
C CYS A 250 15.81 -9.81 17.41
N CYS A 251 16.62 -9.73 18.47
CA CYS A 251 16.72 -10.84 19.42
C CYS A 251 15.35 -11.10 20.06
N PRO A 252 14.89 -12.35 20.14
CA PRO A 252 13.62 -12.71 20.78
C PRO A 252 13.60 -12.44 22.29
#